data_AF-A0A2V3DR52-F1
#
_entry.id   AF-A0A2V3DR52-F1
#
_cell.length_a   1.000
_cell.length_b   1.000
_cell.length_c   1.000
_cell.angle_alpha   90.00
_cell.angle_beta   90.00
_cell.angle_gamma   90.00
#
_symmetry.space_group_name_H-M   'P 1'
#
loop_
_entity.id
_entity.type
_entity.pdbx_description
1 polymer ?
#
loop_
_entity_poly.entity_id
_entity_poly.type
_entity_poly.pdbx_seq_one_letter_code
_entity_poly.pdbx_strand_id
1 'polypeptide(L)'
;MNASSLAAQPGPVAPSGTASSGTAPSGAGDARQRRKKLLLWSAPAILVAAVVALKLLSLPLAAGQAGAAYGSSNADGTVHAGQAMGVLNLVERYKSHFAVGDGYVLRGDFERARKEFATALELVPAKDSCKVRVNLVLSLEKLGEEGQKAGDTASALEFFAQGSATVEQAPRDCFTPDSANNSDGEGDALRDAAQRLEEKASASQDGGQDGEGGESEPGQDTPAPPASKLDKLKESGQKAQQERSKGQKLDELLEEEPEQHPKPW
;
A
#
# COMPACT_ATOMS: atom_id res chain seq x y z
N MET A 1 61.68 -20.91 98.34
CA MET A 1 61.03 -20.47 99.59
C MET A 1 60.25 -19.19 99.32
N ASN A 2 59.15 -19.00 100.05
CA ASN A 2 58.31 -17.79 100.18
C ASN A 2 59.10 -16.48 100.40
N ALA A 3 58.56 -15.25 100.21
CA ALA A 3 57.20 -14.81 99.84
C ALA A 3 57.18 -13.33 99.34
N SER A 4 55.98 -12.90 98.90
CA SER A 4 55.32 -11.57 98.92
C SER A 4 55.97 -10.44 99.76
N SER A 5 55.77 -9.14 99.53
CA SER A 5 54.73 -8.36 98.78
C SER A 5 55.30 -6.94 98.43
N LEU A 6 54.61 -5.88 97.97
CA LEU A 6 53.18 -5.54 97.83
C LEU A 6 52.90 -4.81 96.48
N ALA A 7 52.20 -3.65 96.45
CA ALA A 7 51.79 -2.94 95.23
C ALA A 7 51.67 -1.41 95.36
N ALA A 8 51.80 -0.69 94.23
CA ALA A 8 51.09 0.56 93.89
C ALA A 8 51.17 0.85 92.36
N GLN A 9 50.07 1.36 91.78
CA GLN A 9 49.94 1.85 90.37
C GLN A 9 49.96 3.41 90.34
N PRO A 10 49.81 4.17 89.22
CA PRO A 10 49.53 3.80 87.81
C PRO A 10 50.34 4.59 86.72
N GLY A 11 50.11 4.31 85.42
CA GLY A 11 50.40 5.28 84.34
C GLY A 11 50.79 4.68 82.97
N PRO A 12 50.18 5.08 81.82
CA PRO A 12 50.32 4.34 80.55
C PRO A 12 50.96 5.12 79.38
N VAL A 13 51.64 4.43 78.45
CA VAL A 13 51.49 4.65 76.99
C VAL A 13 52.08 3.50 76.15
N ALA A 14 51.25 2.95 75.27
CA ALA A 14 51.62 2.42 73.95
C ALA A 14 51.33 3.54 72.91
N PRO A 15 51.76 3.49 71.63
CA PRO A 15 52.07 2.29 70.83
C PRO A 15 53.28 2.40 69.87
N SER A 16 53.54 1.32 69.13
CA SER A 16 54.28 1.35 67.86
C SER A 16 53.67 0.35 66.89
N GLY A 17 52.55 0.76 66.27
CA GLY A 17 51.92 0.00 65.19
C GLY A 17 52.52 0.36 63.83
N THR A 18 53.10 -0.60 63.14
CA THR A 18 53.61 -0.43 61.77
C THR A 18 52.45 -0.25 60.79
N ALA A 19 52.33 0.93 60.19
CA ALA A 19 51.33 1.18 59.15
C ALA A 19 51.70 0.45 57.84
N SER A 20 50.90 -0.54 57.46
CA SER A 20 50.97 -1.13 56.12
C SER A 20 50.28 -0.17 55.13
N SER A 21 51.05 0.45 54.24
CA SER A 21 50.55 1.38 53.24
C SER A 21 49.86 0.63 52.09
N GLY A 22 48.54 0.44 52.22
CA GLY A 22 47.70 -0.12 51.15
C GLY A 22 47.59 0.83 49.95
N THR A 23 48.14 0.42 48.80
CA THR A 23 47.97 1.13 47.52
C THR A 23 46.50 1.16 47.11
N ALA A 24 45.91 2.35 46.99
CA ALA A 24 44.56 2.51 46.47
C ALA A 24 44.48 2.11 44.98
N PRO A 25 43.39 1.48 44.51
CA PRO A 25 43.32 0.94 43.16
C PRO A 25 43.10 2.01 42.09
N SER A 26 44.05 2.13 41.14
CA SER A 26 44.00 3.07 40.00
C SER A 26 42.88 2.82 38.96
N GLY A 27 41.99 1.85 39.20
CA GLY A 27 41.07 1.31 38.19
C GLY A 27 39.98 2.25 37.65
N ALA A 28 39.71 3.38 38.32
CA ALA A 28 38.66 4.32 37.91
C ALA A 28 38.98 5.04 36.58
N GLY A 29 40.25 5.37 36.34
CA GLY A 29 40.69 6.02 35.09
C GLY A 29 40.59 5.09 33.89
N ASP A 30 41.11 3.87 34.04
CA ASP A 30 41.10 2.84 32.99
C ASP A 30 39.68 2.40 32.64
N ALA A 31 38.80 2.23 33.63
CA ALA A 31 37.39 1.92 33.38
C ALA A 31 36.71 3.02 32.54
N ARG A 32 37.02 4.30 32.80
CA ARG A 32 36.46 5.44 32.04
C ARG A 32 37.03 5.52 30.62
N GLN A 33 38.32 5.25 30.42
CA GLN A 33 38.92 5.21 29.09
C GLN A 33 38.45 4.00 28.27
N ARG A 34 38.35 2.80 28.85
CA ARG A 34 37.81 1.61 28.20
C ARG A 34 36.36 1.81 27.77
N ARG A 35 35.51 2.39 28.64
CA ARG A 35 34.13 2.77 28.29
C ARG A 35 34.08 3.76 27.11
N LYS A 36 34.93 4.78 27.09
CA LYS A 36 35.02 5.72 25.95
C LYS A 36 35.45 5.04 24.65
N LYS A 37 36.45 4.15 24.67
CA LYS A 37 36.89 3.41 23.48
C LYS A 37 35.81 2.46 22.96
N LEU A 38 35.10 1.75 23.85
CA LEU A 38 33.97 0.90 23.50
C LEU A 38 32.81 1.71 22.88
N LEU A 39 32.48 2.86 23.46
CA LEU A 39 31.46 3.77 22.91
C LEU A 39 31.85 4.33 21.53
N LEU A 40 33.13 4.66 21.30
CA LEU A 40 33.59 5.12 19.99
C LEU A 40 33.58 4.01 18.94
N TRP A 41 33.82 2.76 19.33
CA TRP A 41 33.71 1.60 18.45
C TRP A 41 32.26 1.17 18.18
N SER A 42 31.34 1.36 19.13
CA SER A 42 29.91 1.05 18.93
C SER A 42 29.12 2.19 18.31
N ALA A 43 29.59 3.44 18.38
CA ALA A 43 28.89 4.61 17.84
C ALA A 43 28.48 4.48 16.36
N PRO A 44 29.32 3.97 15.44
CA PRO A 44 28.91 3.75 14.04
C PRO A 44 27.74 2.75 13.92
N ALA A 45 27.79 1.64 14.67
CA ALA A 45 26.74 0.63 14.65
C ALA A 45 25.42 1.16 15.23
N ILE A 46 25.48 1.93 16.32
CA ILE A 46 24.32 2.61 16.91
C ILE A 46 23.73 3.64 15.94
N LEU A 47 24.58 4.40 15.24
CA LEU A 47 24.13 5.38 14.25
C LEU A 47 23.44 4.71 13.05
N VAL A 48 23.99 3.61 12.53
CA VAL A 48 23.32 2.81 11.47
C VAL A 48 21.98 2.27 11.96
N ALA A 49 21.92 1.71 13.18
CA ALA A 49 20.66 1.22 13.75
C ALA A 49 19.62 2.35 13.93
N ALA A 50 20.04 3.54 14.34
CA ALA A 50 19.16 4.70 14.47
C ALA A 50 18.64 5.20 13.10
N VAL A 51 19.47 5.21 12.06
CA VAL A 51 19.06 5.54 10.69
C VAL A 51 18.06 4.52 10.14
N VAL A 52 18.29 3.21 10.36
CA VAL A 52 17.34 2.16 9.97
C VAL A 52 16.01 2.31 10.72
N ALA A 53 16.03 2.54 12.04
CA ALA A 53 14.83 2.78 12.83
C ALA A 53 14.04 4.00 12.33
N LEU A 54 14.73 5.12 12.04
CA LEU A 54 14.10 6.32 11.48
C LEU A 54 13.50 6.06 10.09
N LYS A 55 14.19 5.30 9.21
CA LYS A 55 13.65 4.92 7.90
C LYS A 55 12.40 4.04 8.05
N LEU A 56 12.41 3.04 8.92
CA LEU A 56 11.23 2.19 9.16
C LEU A 56 10.04 2.99 9.72
N LEU A 57 10.28 3.96 10.61
CA LEU A 57 9.25 4.88 11.11
C LEU A 57 8.71 5.83 10.02
N SER A 58 9.49 6.13 8.97
CA SER A 58 9.03 6.95 7.84
C SER A 58 8.11 6.20 6.86
N LEU A 59 8.19 4.86 6.79
CA LEU A 59 7.39 4.05 5.86
C LEU A 59 5.87 4.18 6.09
N PRO A 60 5.30 4.01 7.32
CA PRO A 60 3.86 4.16 7.52
C PRO A 60 3.37 5.59 7.30
N LEU A 61 4.23 6.60 7.49
CA LEU A 61 3.89 8.01 7.18
C LEU A 61 3.77 8.21 5.67
N ALA A 62 4.69 7.67 4.88
CA ALA A 62 4.62 7.71 3.42
C ALA A 62 3.46 6.87 2.87
N ALA A 63 3.16 5.71 3.48
CA ALA A 63 1.99 4.90 3.12
C ALA A 63 0.67 5.64 3.41
N GLY A 64 0.57 6.31 4.56
CA GLY A 64 -0.58 7.16 4.89
C GLY A 64 -0.75 8.34 3.93
N GLN A 65 0.35 8.96 3.51
CA GLN A 65 0.33 10.00 2.47
C GLN A 65 -0.12 9.45 1.11
N ALA A 66 0.34 8.27 0.71
CA ALA A 66 -0.10 7.62 -0.53
C ALA A 66 -1.60 7.32 -0.49
N GLY A 67 -2.11 6.75 0.61
CA GLY A 67 -3.55 6.49 0.77
C GLY A 67 -4.41 7.76 0.78
N ALA A 68 -3.96 8.83 1.45
CA ALA A 68 -4.66 10.11 1.46
C ALA A 68 -4.63 10.81 0.09
N ALA A 69 -3.52 10.72 -0.63
CA ALA A 69 -3.41 11.23 -2.00
C ALA A 69 -4.31 10.44 -2.96
N TYR A 70 -4.32 9.11 -2.85
CA TYR A 70 -5.16 8.24 -3.66
C TYR A 70 -6.66 8.50 -3.42
N GLY A 71 -7.08 8.57 -2.14
CA GLY A 71 -8.47 8.89 -1.77
C GLY A 71 -8.93 10.30 -2.13
N SER A 72 -8.01 11.20 -2.49
CA SER A 72 -8.31 12.54 -3.03
C SER A 72 -8.05 12.65 -4.54
N SER A 73 -7.85 11.52 -5.23
CA SER A 73 -7.50 11.42 -6.66
C SER A 73 -6.24 12.22 -7.07
N ASN A 74 -5.36 12.52 -6.12
CA ASN A 74 -4.10 13.22 -6.35
C ASN A 74 -3.04 12.24 -6.87
N ALA A 75 -3.07 12.01 -8.18
CA ALA A 75 -2.19 11.07 -8.87
C ALA A 75 -0.69 11.35 -8.61
N ASP A 76 -0.26 12.62 -8.69
CA ASP A 76 1.13 13.02 -8.48
C ASP A 76 1.57 12.80 -7.03
N GLY A 77 0.72 13.16 -6.06
CA GLY A 77 0.96 12.89 -4.64
C GLY A 77 1.10 11.39 -4.35
N THR A 78 0.26 10.57 -4.98
CA THR A 78 0.29 9.10 -4.84
C THR A 78 1.59 8.52 -5.37
N VAL A 79 2.01 8.92 -6.57
CA VAL A 79 3.31 8.50 -7.16
C VAL A 79 4.50 8.95 -6.31
N HIS A 80 4.53 10.21 -5.85
CA HIS A 80 5.64 10.71 -5.04
C HIS A 80 5.75 10.00 -3.68
N ALA A 81 4.63 9.76 -3.00
CA ALA A 81 4.59 8.98 -1.76
C ALA A 81 5.02 7.52 -2.00
N GLY A 82 4.55 6.90 -3.10
CA GLY A 82 4.96 5.58 -3.56
C GLY A 82 6.47 5.45 -3.78
N GLN A 83 7.07 6.42 -4.47
CA GLN A 83 8.53 6.48 -4.70
C GLN A 83 9.31 6.66 -3.39
N ALA A 84 8.84 7.51 -2.47
CA ALA A 84 9.47 7.71 -1.16
C ALA A 84 9.48 6.43 -0.30
N MET A 85 8.46 5.58 -0.42
CA MET A 85 8.43 4.24 0.19
C MET A 85 9.47 3.28 -0.41
N GLY A 86 9.91 3.48 -1.66
CA GLY A 86 10.89 2.60 -2.33
C GLY A 86 12.34 2.92 -2.00
N VAL A 87 12.67 4.19 -1.73
CA VAL A 87 14.06 4.64 -1.47
C VAL A 87 14.67 3.88 -0.28
N LEU A 88 15.71 3.09 -0.57
CA LEU A 88 16.44 2.23 0.39
C LEU A 88 15.55 1.22 1.14
N ASN A 89 14.43 0.81 0.55
CA ASN A 89 13.54 -0.13 1.20
C ASN A 89 13.88 -1.60 0.87
N LEU A 90 14.00 -2.40 1.92
CA LEU A 90 14.22 -3.86 1.87
C LEU A 90 13.04 -4.65 2.47
N VAL A 91 12.05 -3.95 3.04
CA VAL A 91 10.90 -4.51 3.75
C VAL A 91 9.64 -4.23 2.93
N GLU A 92 8.91 -5.27 2.54
CA GLU A 92 7.66 -5.15 1.76
C GLU A 92 7.79 -4.31 0.48
N ARG A 93 8.90 -4.50 -0.27
CA ARG A 93 9.26 -3.73 -1.48
C ARG A 93 8.11 -3.54 -2.48
N TYR A 94 7.24 -4.54 -2.62
CA TYR A 94 6.08 -4.50 -3.51
C TYR A 94 5.13 -3.32 -3.23
N LYS A 95 5.01 -2.83 -1.98
CA LYS A 95 4.09 -1.74 -1.62
C LYS A 95 4.46 -0.39 -2.26
N SER A 96 5.75 -0.16 -2.53
CA SER A 96 6.20 1.02 -3.27
C SER A 96 5.69 0.97 -4.71
N HIS A 97 5.95 -0.14 -5.41
CA HIS A 97 5.46 -0.36 -6.77
C HIS A 97 3.93 -0.35 -6.86
N PHE A 98 3.22 -0.96 -5.91
CA PHE A 98 1.76 -0.91 -5.84
C PHE A 98 1.23 0.53 -5.80
N ALA A 99 1.70 1.35 -4.86
CA ALA A 99 1.27 2.75 -4.75
C ALA A 99 1.70 3.62 -5.95
N VAL A 100 2.86 3.35 -6.56
CA VAL A 100 3.26 4.04 -7.80
C VAL A 100 2.34 3.64 -8.96
N GLY A 101 1.97 2.36 -9.06
CA GLY A 101 0.98 1.84 -10.00
C GLY A 101 -0.38 2.50 -9.84
N ASP A 102 -0.90 2.59 -8.60
CA ASP A 102 -2.16 3.26 -8.27
C ASP A 102 -2.14 4.74 -8.72
N GLY A 103 -1.01 5.43 -8.50
CA GLY A 103 -0.81 6.78 -8.98
C GLY A 103 -0.80 6.90 -10.51
N TYR A 104 -0.29 5.89 -11.25
CA TYR A 104 -0.39 5.85 -12.71
C TYR A 104 -1.80 5.52 -13.21
N VAL A 105 -2.57 4.67 -12.51
CA VAL A 105 -4.00 4.45 -12.77
C VAL A 105 -4.79 5.76 -12.68
N LEU A 106 -4.53 6.56 -11.64
CA LEU A 106 -5.15 7.89 -11.48
C LEU A 106 -4.76 8.89 -12.59
N ARG A 107 -3.60 8.72 -13.24
CA ARG A 107 -3.22 9.52 -14.44
C ARG A 107 -3.83 8.98 -15.74
N GLY A 108 -4.43 7.79 -15.75
CA GLY A 108 -4.79 7.06 -16.97
C GLY A 108 -3.58 6.48 -17.73
N ASP A 109 -2.42 6.37 -17.09
CA ASP A 109 -1.19 5.82 -17.70
C ASP A 109 -1.12 4.31 -17.42
N PHE A 110 -2.02 3.56 -18.06
CA PHE A 110 -2.20 2.13 -17.78
C PHE A 110 -0.97 1.29 -18.17
N GLU A 111 -0.16 1.74 -19.13
CA GLU A 111 1.09 1.07 -19.53
C GLU A 111 2.16 1.16 -18.44
N ARG A 112 2.28 2.29 -17.74
CA ARG A 112 3.15 2.37 -16.56
C ARG A 112 2.53 1.66 -15.36
N ALA A 113 1.23 1.78 -15.13
CA ALA A 113 0.53 1.05 -14.08
C ALA A 113 0.75 -0.47 -14.18
N ARG A 114 0.57 -1.05 -15.38
CA ARG A 114 0.85 -2.47 -15.69
C ARG A 114 2.25 -2.89 -15.24
N LYS A 115 3.28 -2.12 -15.59
CA LYS A 115 4.69 -2.44 -15.28
C LYS A 115 4.98 -2.40 -13.78
N GLU A 116 4.42 -1.42 -13.08
CA GLU A 116 4.56 -1.30 -11.64
C GLU A 116 3.82 -2.43 -10.91
N PHE A 117 2.57 -2.75 -11.29
CA PHE A 117 1.84 -3.87 -10.68
C PHE A 117 2.45 -5.25 -11.03
N ALA A 118 3.00 -5.44 -12.22
CA ALA A 118 3.76 -6.64 -12.56
C ALA A 118 5.00 -6.78 -11.66
N THR A 119 5.76 -5.70 -11.48
CA THR A 119 6.93 -5.66 -10.58
C THR A 119 6.53 -5.89 -9.11
N ALA A 120 5.38 -5.35 -8.69
CA ALA A 120 4.81 -5.63 -7.37
C ALA A 120 4.45 -7.12 -7.24
N LEU A 121 3.90 -7.75 -8.28
CA LEU A 121 3.48 -9.15 -8.27
C LEU A 121 4.68 -10.13 -8.19
N GLU A 122 5.83 -9.76 -8.75
CA GLU A 122 7.10 -10.51 -8.58
C GLU A 122 7.65 -10.43 -7.15
N LEU A 123 7.33 -9.36 -6.41
CA LEU A 123 7.90 -9.03 -5.10
C LEU A 123 6.98 -9.33 -3.91
N VAL A 124 5.68 -9.53 -4.15
CA VAL A 124 4.66 -9.66 -3.12
C VAL A 124 4.65 -11.08 -2.51
N PRO A 125 4.52 -11.23 -1.18
CA PRO A 125 4.23 -12.53 -0.58
C PRO A 125 2.91 -13.08 -1.11
N ALA A 126 2.80 -14.41 -1.28
CA ALA A 126 1.58 -15.04 -1.80
C ALA A 126 0.31 -14.56 -1.08
N LYS A 127 0.38 -14.42 0.27
CA LYS A 127 -0.68 -13.98 1.20
C LYS A 127 -1.18 -12.54 1.04
N ASP A 128 -0.55 -11.72 0.20
CA ASP A 128 -0.94 -10.34 -0.08
C ASP A 128 -1.13 -10.10 -1.61
N SER A 129 -1.08 -11.17 -2.41
CA SER A 129 -0.92 -11.07 -3.88
C SER A 129 -2.21 -10.75 -4.63
N CYS A 130 -3.37 -11.03 -4.07
CA CYS A 130 -4.66 -10.89 -4.77
C CYS A 130 -4.98 -9.42 -5.08
N LYS A 131 -4.72 -8.50 -4.14
CA LYS A 131 -4.85 -7.04 -4.37
C LYS A 131 -4.00 -6.56 -5.54
N VAL A 132 -2.76 -7.07 -5.65
CA VAL A 132 -1.84 -6.73 -6.76
C VAL A 132 -2.38 -7.28 -8.09
N ARG A 133 -2.92 -8.51 -8.09
CA ARG A 133 -3.52 -9.12 -9.28
C ARG A 133 -4.75 -8.34 -9.75
N VAL A 134 -5.64 -7.90 -8.85
CA VAL A 134 -6.80 -7.07 -9.19
C VAL A 134 -6.36 -5.82 -9.97
N ASN A 135 -5.42 -5.05 -9.44
CA ASN A 135 -4.99 -3.80 -10.09
C ASN A 135 -4.21 -4.03 -11.40
N LEU A 136 -3.43 -5.12 -11.49
CA LEU A 136 -2.78 -5.55 -12.74
C LEU A 136 -3.81 -5.93 -13.82
N VAL A 137 -4.82 -6.73 -13.45
CA VAL A 137 -5.89 -7.17 -14.35
C VAL A 137 -6.72 -5.98 -14.84
N LEU A 138 -7.07 -5.04 -13.96
CA LEU A 138 -7.78 -3.81 -14.35
C LEU A 138 -6.95 -2.92 -15.29
N SER A 139 -5.63 -2.84 -15.07
CA SER A 139 -4.73 -2.09 -15.96
C SER A 139 -4.64 -2.74 -17.35
N LEU A 140 -4.56 -4.07 -17.40
CA LEU A 140 -4.59 -4.85 -18.65
C LEU A 140 -5.94 -4.72 -19.37
N GLU A 141 -7.06 -4.76 -18.63
CA GLU A 141 -8.41 -4.52 -19.16
C GLU A 141 -8.52 -3.14 -19.82
N LYS A 142 -7.88 -2.10 -19.25
CA LYS A 142 -7.86 -0.75 -19.85
C LYS A 142 -6.95 -0.63 -21.06
N LEU A 143 -5.79 -1.27 -21.07
CA LEU A 143 -4.93 -1.33 -22.25
C LEU A 143 -5.61 -2.06 -23.41
N GLY A 144 -6.38 -3.11 -23.13
CA GLY A 144 -7.21 -3.79 -24.11
C GLY A 144 -8.34 -2.89 -24.66
N GLU A 145 -9.03 -2.14 -23.81
CA GLU A 145 -10.01 -1.13 -24.25
C GLU A 145 -9.38 -0.02 -25.10
N GLU A 146 -8.13 0.37 -24.83
CA GLU A 146 -7.41 1.38 -25.61
C GLU A 146 -7.01 0.84 -26.98
N GLY A 147 -6.51 -0.40 -27.06
CA GLY A 147 -6.25 -1.10 -28.32
C GLY A 147 -7.51 -1.19 -29.19
N GLN A 148 -8.65 -1.60 -28.62
CA GLN A 148 -9.95 -1.61 -29.32
C GLN A 148 -10.31 -0.24 -29.89
N LYS A 149 -10.21 0.84 -29.09
CA LYS A 149 -10.53 2.22 -29.52
C LYS A 149 -9.57 2.73 -30.62
N ALA A 150 -8.34 2.23 -30.64
CA ALA A 150 -7.34 2.55 -31.66
C ALA A 150 -7.46 1.69 -32.94
N GLY A 151 -8.34 0.68 -32.96
CA GLY A 151 -8.42 -0.31 -34.05
C GLY A 151 -7.32 -1.37 -34.02
N ASP A 152 -6.50 -1.41 -32.97
CA ASP A 152 -5.48 -2.45 -32.76
C ASP A 152 -6.07 -3.63 -31.97
N THR A 153 -6.93 -4.37 -32.66
CA THR A 153 -7.60 -5.56 -32.16
C THR A 153 -6.61 -6.66 -31.72
N ALA A 154 -5.43 -6.72 -32.34
CA ALA A 154 -4.41 -7.72 -32.03
C ALA A 154 -3.77 -7.45 -30.66
N SER A 155 -3.28 -6.23 -30.42
CA SER A 155 -2.77 -5.85 -29.10
C SER A 155 -3.87 -5.90 -28.03
N ALA A 156 -5.11 -5.53 -28.38
CA ALA A 156 -6.22 -5.60 -27.44
C ALA A 156 -6.48 -7.02 -26.93
N LEU A 157 -6.53 -8.01 -27.84
CA LEU A 157 -6.66 -9.42 -27.49
C LEU A 157 -5.48 -9.93 -26.66
N GLU A 158 -4.26 -9.48 -26.94
CA GLU A 158 -3.08 -9.84 -26.15
C GLU A 158 -3.19 -9.36 -24.69
N PHE A 159 -3.64 -8.11 -24.48
CA PHE A 159 -3.86 -7.56 -23.14
C PHE A 159 -5.00 -8.26 -22.40
N PHE A 160 -6.10 -8.58 -23.07
CA PHE A 160 -7.19 -9.33 -22.43
C PHE A 160 -6.74 -10.74 -22.02
N ALA A 161 -5.97 -11.43 -22.88
CA ALA A 161 -5.41 -12.75 -22.56
C ALA A 161 -4.41 -12.70 -21.39
N GLN A 162 -3.55 -11.66 -21.32
CA GLN A 162 -2.68 -11.41 -20.16
C GLN A 162 -3.49 -11.20 -18.87
N GLY A 163 -4.63 -10.50 -18.97
CA GLY A 163 -5.56 -10.29 -17.86
C GLY A 163 -6.13 -11.63 -17.36
N SER A 164 -6.69 -12.44 -18.25
CA SER A 164 -7.27 -13.74 -17.90
C SER A 164 -6.22 -14.68 -17.29
N ALA A 165 -5.02 -14.76 -17.89
CA ALA A 165 -3.91 -15.53 -17.34
C ALA A 165 -3.49 -15.07 -15.94
N THR A 166 -3.59 -13.76 -15.64
CA THR A 166 -3.30 -13.22 -14.30
C THR A 166 -4.35 -13.64 -13.28
N VAL A 167 -5.61 -13.80 -13.69
CA VAL A 167 -6.69 -14.36 -12.85
C VAL A 167 -6.52 -15.87 -12.66
N GLU A 168 -6.25 -16.63 -13.73
CA GLU A 168 -6.04 -18.09 -13.67
C GLU A 168 -4.87 -18.49 -12.77
N GLN A 169 -3.81 -17.67 -12.76
CA GLN A 169 -2.64 -17.86 -11.91
C GLN A 169 -2.85 -17.35 -10.46
N ALA A 170 -4.03 -16.83 -10.12
CA ALA A 170 -4.31 -16.36 -8.78
C ALA A 170 -4.36 -17.53 -7.77
N PRO A 171 -3.68 -17.43 -6.61
CA PRO A 171 -3.78 -18.41 -5.54
C PRO A 171 -5.23 -18.73 -5.12
N ARG A 172 -5.49 -19.98 -4.70
CA ARG A 172 -6.85 -20.43 -4.32
C ARG A 172 -7.44 -19.66 -3.14
N ASP A 173 -6.60 -19.12 -2.26
CA ASP A 173 -7.02 -18.29 -1.14
C ASP A 173 -7.54 -16.91 -1.58
N CYS A 174 -7.21 -16.42 -2.79
CA CYS A 174 -7.88 -15.26 -3.37
C CYS A 174 -9.40 -15.46 -3.51
N PHE A 175 -9.85 -16.69 -3.74
CA PHE A 175 -11.27 -17.03 -3.96
C PHE A 175 -11.92 -17.73 -2.76
N THR A 176 -11.21 -17.84 -1.64
CA THR A 176 -11.73 -18.44 -0.41
C THR A 176 -12.42 -17.34 0.42
N PRO A 177 -13.70 -17.50 0.81
CA PRO A 177 -14.35 -16.54 1.70
C PRO A 177 -13.57 -16.34 3.00
N ASP A 178 -13.57 -15.11 3.51
CA ASP A 178 -12.93 -14.70 4.78
C ASP A 178 -11.41 -15.00 4.89
N SER A 179 -10.74 -15.26 3.76
CA SER A 179 -9.28 -15.41 3.74
C SER A 179 -8.58 -14.05 3.88
N ALA A 180 -7.36 -14.05 4.42
CA ALA A 180 -6.54 -12.83 4.53
C ALA A 180 -6.16 -12.22 3.17
N ASN A 181 -6.34 -12.97 2.08
CA ASN A 181 -6.06 -12.61 0.69
C ASN A 181 -7.35 -12.24 -0.08
N ASN A 182 -8.50 -12.28 0.59
CA ASN A 182 -9.83 -12.01 0.06
C ASN A 182 -10.66 -11.19 1.07
N SER A 183 -9.99 -10.34 1.87
CA SER A 183 -10.64 -9.59 2.95
C SER A 183 -11.50 -8.43 2.45
N ASP A 184 -11.23 -7.95 1.24
CA ASP A 184 -11.83 -6.76 0.64
C ASP A 184 -12.67 -7.13 -0.60
N GLY A 185 -12.87 -8.44 -0.87
CA GLY A 185 -13.61 -8.96 -2.03
C GLY A 185 -12.76 -9.18 -3.29
N GLU A 186 -11.45 -9.36 -3.16
CA GLU A 186 -10.51 -9.54 -4.27
C GLU A 186 -10.87 -10.71 -5.18
N GLY A 187 -11.37 -11.82 -4.61
CA GLY A 187 -11.83 -12.99 -5.36
C GLY A 187 -13.07 -12.72 -6.20
N ASP A 188 -13.94 -11.82 -5.75
CA ASP A 188 -15.12 -11.39 -6.51
C ASP A 188 -14.68 -10.44 -7.62
N ALA A 189 -13.84 -9.45 -7.31
CA ALA A 189 -13.27 -8.54 -8.29
C ALA A 189 -12.49 -9.26 -9.41
N LEU A 190 -11.73 -10.32 -9.08
CA LEU A 190 -11.03 -11.16 -10.04
C LEU A 190 -11.99 -12.01 -10.91
N ARG A 191 -13.07 -12.55 -10.33
CA ARG A 191 -14.09 -13.30 -11.09
C ARG A 191 -14.85 -12.39 -12.06
N ASP A 192 -15.30 -11.23 -11.58
CA ASP A 192 -15.98 -10.24 -12.41
C ASP A 192 -15.08 -9.73 -13.54
N ALA A 193 -13.78 -9.55 -13.26
CA ALA A 193 -12.81 -9.17 -14.28
C ALA A 193 -12.61 -10.28 -15.33
N ALA A 194 -12.48 -11.54 -14.94
CA ALA A 194 -12.37 -12.65 -15.90
C ALA A 194 -13.56 -12.70 -16.86
N GLN A 195 -14.80 -12.53 -16.35
CA GLN A 195 -15.99 -12.46 -17.19
C GLN A 195 -15.93 -11.28 -18.18
N ARG A 196 -15.63 -10.06 -17.71
CA ARG A 196 -15.52 -8.88 -18.59
C ARG A 196 -14.44 -9.03 -19.65
N LEU A 197 -13.33 -9.69 -19.33
CA LEU A 197 -12.24 -9.95 -20.27
C LEU A 197 -12.65 -10.94 -21.35
N GLU A 198 -13.37 -12.02 -21.01
CA GLU A 198 -13.92 -12.98 -21.98
C GLU A 198 -14.94 -12.33 -22.91
N GLU A 199 -15.87 -11.53 -22.37
CA GLU A 199 -16.86 -10.77 -23.14
C GLU A 199 -16.18 -9.80 -24.13
N LYS A 200 -15.18 -9.04 -23.67
CA LYS A 200 -14.42 -8.09 -24.50
C LYS A 200 -13.54 -8.78 -25.55
N ALA A 201 -12.91 -9.90 -25.20
CA ALA A 201 -12.12 -10.67 -26.16
C ALA A 201 -13.00 -11.23 -27.28
N SER A 202 -14.17 -11.77 -26.94
CA SER A 202 -15.15 -12.27 -27.91
C SER A 202 -15.65 -11.17 -28.84
N ALA A 203 -16.05 -10.01 -28.29
CA ALA A 203 -16.48 -8.86 -29.08
C ALA A 203 -15.37 -8.30 -30.01
N SER A 204 -14.10 -8.47 -29.63
CA SER A 204 -12.95 -8.08 -30.47
C SER A 204 -12.76 -8.99 -31.68
N GLN A 205 -13.12 -10.27 -31.57
CA GLN A 205 -12.98 -11.24 -32.65
C GLN A 205 -14.12 -11.10 -33.67
N ASP A 206 -15.36 -10.92 -33.20
CA ASP A 206 -16.52 -10.72 -34.07
C ASP A 206 -16.47 -9.38 -34.83
N GLY A 207 -15.88 -8.33 -34.23
CA GLY A 207 -15.67 -7.03 -34.89
C GLY A 207 -14.65 -7.00 -36.03
N GLY A 208 -14.02 -8.15 -36.36
CA GLY A 208 -12.98 -8.25 -37.40
C GLY A 208 -13.48 -8.23 -38.85
N GLN A 209 -14.76 -7.99 -39.11
CA GLN A 209 -15.38 -8.01 -40.46
C GLN A 209 -15.97 -6.69 -40.96
N ASP A 210 -15.74 -5.56 -40.28
CA ASP A 210 -16.16 -4.22 -40.76
C ASP A 210 -14.95 -3.31 -41.06
N GLY A 211 -13.96 -3.86 -41.76
CA GLY A 211 -12.75 -3.18 -42.23
C GLY A 211 -12.83 -2.68 -43.67
N GLU A 212 -13.94 -2.05 -44.08
CA GLU A 212 -14.08 -1.48 -45.44
C GLU A 212 -13.97 0.05 -45.41
N GLY A 213 -12.89 0.57 -46.00
CA GLY A 213 -12.65 2.01 -46.10
C GLY A 213 -13.62 2.67 -47.08
N GLY A 214 -14.62 3.39 -46.56
CA GLY A 214 -15.57 4.16 -47.34
C GLY A 214 -15.44 5.67 -47.09
N GLU A 215 -14.68 6.35 -47.95
CA GLU A 215 -14.90 7.79 -48.15
C GLU A 215 -16.34 8.01 -48.63
N SER A 216 -17.12 8.83 -47.94
CA SER A 216 -18.42 9.29 -48.40
C SER A 216 -18.75 10.67 -47.83
N GLU A 217 -18.85 11.63 -48.75
CA GLU A 217 -19.35 12.98 -48.55
C GLU A 217 -20.87 12.99 -48.18
N PRO A 218 -21.43 14.13 -47.74
CA PRO A 218 -22.68 14.13 -46.98
C PRO A 218 -23.93 13.82 -47.82
N GLY A 219 -24.68 12.80 -47.40
CA GLY A 219 -26.02 12.45 -47.89
C GLY A 219 -26.98 12.18 -46.72
N GLN A 220 -28.24 12.60 -46.86
CA GLN A 220 -29.24 12.59 -45.80
C GLN A 220 -29.96 11.22 -45.62
N ASP A 221 -30.87 11.19 -44.65
CA ASP A 221 -31.93 10.19 -44.41
C ASP A 221 -31.57 8.92 -43.64
N THR A 222 -31.18 9.10 -42.38
CA THR A 222 -31.46 8.11 -41.33
C THR A 222 -32.96 8.17 -40.97
N PRO A 223 -33.71 7.05 -41.01
CA PRO A 223 -35.08 7.02 -40.49
C PRO A 223 -35.08 7.37 -39.00
N ALA A 224 -36.00 8.24 -38.58
CA ALA A 224 -36.15 8.61 -37.17
C ALA A 224 -36.32 7.35 -36.28
N PRO A 225 -35.68 7.29 -35.10
CA PRO A 225 -35.78 6.12 -34.24
C PRO A 225 -37.26 5.85 -33.89
N PRO A 226 -37.69 4.57 -33.86
CA PRO A 226 -39.10 4.24 -33.65
C PRO A 226 -39.60 4.86 -32.35
N ALA A 227 -40.80 5.45 -32.38
CA ALA A 227 -41.35 6.26 -31.28
C ALA A 227 -41.29 5.55 -29.91
N SER A 228 -41.51 4.23 -29.90
CA SER A 228 -41.39 3.38 -28.71
C SER A 228 -40.01 3.42 -28.02
N LYS A 229 -38.91 3.65 -28.76
CA LYS A 229 -37.56 3.79 -28.20
C LYS A 229 -37.35 5.19 -27.62
N LEU A 230 -37.92 6.22 -28.25
CA LEU A 230 -37.94 7.60 -27.73
C LEU A 230 -38.74 7.71 -26.43
N ASP A 231 -39.91 7.07 -26.36
CA ASP A 231 -40.76 7.14 -25.17
C ASP A 231 -40.16 6.35 -24.00
N LYS A 232 -39.55 5.19 -24.25
CA LYS A 232 -38.83 4.42 -23.23
C LYS A 232 -37.61 5.17 -22.66
N LEU A 233 -36.93 5.99 -23.46
CA LEU A 233 -35.85 6.87 -23.01
C LEU A 233 -36.37 8.05 -22.16
N LYS A 234 -37.51 8.66 -22.53
CA LYS A 234 -38.16 9.70 -21.71
C LYS A 234 -38.61 9.15 -20.35
N GLU A 235 -39.24 7.97 -20.33
CA GLU A 235 -39.70 7.30 -19.11
C GLU A 235 -38.52 6.97 -18.18
N SER A 236 -37.44 6.40 -18.73
CA SER A 236 -36.20 6.13 -17.99
C SER A 236 -35.59 7.42 -17.39
N GLY A 237 -35.51 8.49 -18.20
CA GLY A 237 -35.00 9.79 -17.73
C GLY A 237 -35.86 10.40 -16.62
N GLN A 238 -37.20 10.36 -16.75
CA GLN A 238 -38.11 10.83 -15.72
C GLN A 238 -37.98 10.02 -14.42
N LYS A 239 -37.86 8.69 -14.51
CA LYS A 239 -37.68 7.83 -13.33
C LYS A 239 -36.38 8.13 -12.60
N ALA A 240 -35.26 8.24 -13.32
CA ALA A 240 -33.97 8.59 -12.73
C ALA A 240 -33.98 9.98 -12.06
N GLN A 241 -34.67 10.96 -12.65
CA GLN A 241 -34.82 12.29 -12.07
C GLN A 241 -35.75 12.31 -10.84
N GLN A 242 -36.75 11.42 -10.80
CA GLN A 242 -37.63 11.25 -9.64
C GLN A 242 -36.92 10.52 -8.49
N GLU A 243 -36.04 9.56 -8.77
CA GLU A 243 -35.21 8.90 -7.73
C GLU A 243 -34.20 9.88 -7.13
N ARG A 244 -33.56 10.74 -7.95
CA ARG A 244 -32.68 11.82 -7.44
C ARG A 244 -33.42 12.80 -6.52
N SER A 245 -34.64 13.23 -6.88
CA SER A 245 -35.41 14.15 -6.03
C SER A 245 -35.94 13.50 -4.74
N LYS A 246 -36.14 12.19 -4.72
CA LYS A 246 -36.41 11.43 -3.48
C LYS A 246 -35.18 11.32 -2.59
N GLY A 247 -33.99 11.06 -3.17
CA GLY A 247 -32.73 11.04 -2.44
C GLY A 247 -32.42 12.38 -1.77
N GLN A 248 -32.54 13.49 -2.51
CA GLN A 248 -32.32 14.84 -1.96
C GLN A 248 -33.28 15.19 -0.82
N LYS A 249 -34.56 14.79 -0.92
CA LYS A 249 -35.51 14.96 0.20
C LYS A 249 -35.22 14.06 1.39
N LEU A 250 -34.56 12.92 1.19
CA LEU A 250 -34.17 12.04 2.29
C LEU A 250 -32.95 12.61 3.03
N ASP A 251 -31.96 13.15 2.31
CA ASP A 251 -30.84 13.90 2.91
C ASP A 251 -31.35 15.11 3.70
N GLU A 252 -32.22 15.95 3.11
CA GLU A 252 -32.77 17.14 3.78
C GLU A 252 -33.58 16.79 5.06
N LEU A 253 -34.26 15.64 5.08
CA LEU A 253 -34.94 15.10 6.28
C LEU A 253 -33.97 14.49 7.32
N LEU A 254 -32.79 14.03 6.90
CA LEU A 254 -31.75 13.50 7.79
C LEU A 254 -30.86 14.62 8.38
N GLU A 255 -30.75 15.77 7.71
CA GLU A 255 -30.05 16.95 8.22
C GLU A 255 -30.86 17.74 9.27
N GLU A 256 -32.18 17.53 9.39
CA GLU A 256 -33.02 18.19 10.41
C GLU A 256 -33.00 17.51 11.80
N GLU A 257 -32.49 16.28 11.96
CA GLU A 257 -32.32 15.64 13.30
C GLU A 257 -30.89 15.79 13.84
N PRO A 258 -30.64 16.59 14.90
CA PRO A 258 -29.31 16.78 15.48
C PRO A 258 -28.91 15.63 16.43
N GLU A 259 -28.88 14.39 15.92
CA GLU A 259 -28.48 13.20 16.68
C GLU A 259 -26.96 13.15 16.91
N GLN A 260 -26.53 13.54 18.12
CA GLN A 260 -25.15 13.44 18.58
C GLN A 260 -24.78 11.99 18.91
N HIS A 261 -24.49 11.18 17.89
CA HIS A 261 -23.98 9.83 18.11
C HIS A 261 -22.45 9.81 18.35
N PRO A 262 -21.96 9.12 19.41
CA PRO A 262 -20.54 9.10 19.75
C PRO A 262 -19.73 8.18 18.81
N LYS A 263 -18.55 8.65 18.41
CA LYS A 263 -17.62 7.90 17.55
C LYS A 263 -16.99 6.72 18.30
N PRO A 264 -16.94 5.51 17.72
CA PRO A 264 -16.13 4.41 18.21
C PRO A 264 -14.73 4.42 17.57
N TRP A 265 -13.93 5.45 17.88
CA TRP A 265 -12.46 5.43 17.90
C TRP A 265 -11.91 6.65 18.64
#